data_AF-A0A832WTI2-F1
#
_entry.id   AF-A0A832WTI2-F1
#
_cell.length_a   1.000
_cell.length_b   1.000
_cell.length_c   1.000
_cell.angle_alpha   90.00
_cell.angle_beta   90.00
_cell.angle_gamma   90.00
#
_symmetry.space_group_name_H-M   'P 1'
#
loop_
_entity.id
_entity.type
_entity.pdbx_description
1 polymer ?
#
loop_
_entity_poly.entity_id
_entity_poly.type
_entity_poly.pdbx_seq_one_letter_code
_entity_poly.pdbx_strand_id
1 'polypeptide(L)'
;EKMALMPASTIQLLGAEKALFRHMTTGAKPPKFGVIINHPLVTKAKKPDKGKVARTMADKISLAAKIDFFKGEFKGDDLRKELEERFK
;
A
#
# COMPACT_ATOMS: atom_id res chain seq x y z
N GLU A 1 12.33 11.34 -1.85
CA GLU A 1 12.52 11.12 -3.31
C GLU A 1 12.16 9.71 -3.75
N LYS A 2 12.92 8.66 -3.40
CA LYS A 2 12.72 7.29 -3.92
C LYS A 2 11.26 6.79 -3.83
N MET A 3 10.57 7.04 -2.72
CA MET A 3 9.19 6.60 -2.51
C MET A 3 8.18 7.26 -3.46
N ALA A 4 8.40 8.51 -3.87
CA ALA A 4 7.50 9.22 -4.80
C ALA A 4 7.56 8.64 -6.23
N LEU A 5 8.69 8.01 -6.58
CA LEU A 5 8.90 7.36 -7.87
C LEU A 5 8.45 5.89 -7.85
N MET A 6 8.20 5.31 -6.67
CA MET A 6 7.77 3.92 -6.57
C MET A 6 6.32 3.75 -7.06
N PRO A 7 6.03 2.69 -7.81
CA PRO A 7 4.66 2.32 -8.12
C PRO A 7 3.95 1.82 -6.85
N ALA A 8 2.62 1.92 -6.85
CA ALA A 8 1.80 1.43 -5.74
C ALA A 8 2.01 -0.06 -5.45
N SER A 9 2.28 -0.88 -6.47
CA SER A 9 2.61 -2.31 -6.32
C SER A 9 3.88 -2.55 -5.51
N THR A 10 4.90 -1.69 -5.66
CA THR A 10 6.12 -1.75 -4.84
C THR A 10 5.81 -1.31 -3.43
N ILE A 11 5.09 -0.19 -3.26
CA ILE A 11 4.69 0.33 -1.94
C ILE A 11 3.88 -0.71 -1.15
N GLN A 12 2.99 -1.44 -1.83
CA GLN A 12 2.21 -2.54 -1.25
C GLN A 12 3.08 -3.61 -0.58
N LEU A 13 4.27 -3.87 -1.15
CA LEU A 13 5.14 -4.99 -0.78
C LEU A 13 6.42 -4.56 -0.03
N LEU A 14 6.59 -3.28 0.29
CA LEU A 14 7.73 -2.80 1.09
C LEU A 14 7.78 -3.55 2.43
N GLY A 15 8.91 -4.13 2.79
CA GLY A 15 9.10 -5.00 3.96
C GLY A 15 8.75 -6.48 3.75
N ALA A 16 8.28 -6.87 2.56
CA ALA A 16 8.04 -8.27 2.17
C ALA A 16 9.11 -8.80 1.19
N GLU A 17 10.28 -8.17 1.13
CA GLU A 17 11.33 -8.43 0.13
C GLU A 17 11.77 -9.90 0.14
N LYS A 18 11.94 -10.49 1.33
CA LYS A 18 12.32 -11.90 1.46
C LYS A 18 11.27 -12.84 0.86
N ALA A 19 9.99 -12.55 1.08
CA ALA A 19 8.89 -13.34 0.54
C ALA A 19 8.72 -13.11 -0.97
N LEU A 20 8.92 -11.89 -1.45
CA LEU A 20 8.91 -11.53 -2.86
C LEU A 20 10.07 -12.21 -3.60
N PHE A 21 11.28 -12.17 -3.05
CA PHE A 21 12.45 -12.83 -3.61
C PHE A 21 12.26 -14.35 -3.67
N ARG A 22 11.68 -14.95 -2.62
CA ARG A 22 11.31 -16.37 -2.63
C ARG A 22 10.26 -16.69 -3.72
N HIS A 23 9.27 -15.83 -3.92
CA HIS A 23 8.31 -16.00 -5.03
C HIS A 23 9.01 -15.99 -6.39
N MET A 24 9.93 -15.04 -6.61
CA MET A 24 10.66 -14.92 -7.87
C MET A 24 11.64 -16.09 -8.12
N THR A 25 12.24 -16.64 -7.06
CA THR A 25 13.25 -17.70 -7.17
C THR A 25 12.63 -19.09 -7.22
N THR A 26 11.61 -19.36 -6.39
CA THR A 26 11.05 -20.71 -6.23
C THR A 26 9.62 -20.85 -6.76
N GLY A 27 9.01 -19.78 -7.27
CA GLY A 27 7.59 -19.79 -7.66
C GLY A 27 6.59 -19.91 -6.51
N ALA A 28 7.03 -19.75 -5.25
CA ALA A 28 6.15 -19.78 -4.07
C ALA A 28 5.06 -18.70 -4.17
N LYS A 29 3.91 -18.82 -3.50
CA LYS A 29 2.83 -17.81 -3.62
C LYS A 29 3.35 -16.37 -3.31
N PRO A 30 2.97 -15.36 -4.11
CA PRO A 30 3.44 -14.00 -3.92
C PRO A 30 2.93 -13.39 -2.61
N PRO A 31 3.71 -12.52 -1.95
CA PRO A 31 3.23 -11.76 -0.81
C PRO A 31 2.09 -10.82 -1.23
N LYS A 32 1.09 -10.64 -0.35
CA LYS A 32 -0.07 -9.75 -0.59
C LYS A 32 0.10 -8.35 -0.01
N PHE A 33 1.00 -8.19 0.95
CA PHE A 33 1.27 -6.96 1.67
C PHE A 33 2.64 -7.08 2.35
N GLY A 34 3.31 -5.95 2.54
CA GLY A 34 4.48 -5.82 3.42
C GLY A 34 4.11 -5.11 4.72
N VAL A 35 4.84 -4.06 5.09
CA VAL A 35 4.64 -3.30 6.34
C VAL A 35 3.26 -2.66 6.46
N ILE A 36 2.56 -2.47 5.34
CA ILE A 36 1.19 -1.90 5.29
C ILE A 36 0.18 -2.70 6.12
N ILE A 37 0.43 -3.98 6.41
CA ILE A 37 -0.46 -4.77 7.27
C ILE A 37 -0.65 -4.16 8.66
N ASN A 38 0.35 -3.44 9.18
CA ASN A 38 0.31 -2.84 10.50
C ASN A 38 -0.71 -1.70 10.60
N HIS A 39 -1.20 -1.17 9.48
CA HIS A 39 -2.22 -0.15 9.49
C HIS A 39 -3.57 -0.72 10.02
N PRO A 40 -4.27 -0.02 10.94
CA PRO A 40 -5.50 -0.51 11.54
C PRO A 40 -6.58 -0.97 10.54
N LEU A 41 -6.77 -0.23 9.44
CA LEU A 41 -7.73 -0.60 8.39
C LEU A 41 -7.42 -1.95 7.73
N VAL A 42 -6.14 -2.29 7.52
CA VAL A 42 -5.73 -3.56 6.91
C VAL A 42 -5.77 -4.68 7.94
N THR A 43 -5.37 -4.40 9.18
CA THR A 43 -5.42 -5.38 10.27
C THR A 43 -6.86 -5.79 10.60
N LYS A 44 -7.80 -4.83 10.67
CA LYS A 44 -9.22 -5.04 10.98
C LYS A 44 -10.00 -5.69 9.84
N ALA A 45 -9.54 -5.59 8.59
CA ALA A 45 -10.22 -6.20 7.44
C ALA A 45 -10.23 -7.74 7.53
N LYS A 46 -11.28 -8.37 6.96
CA LYS A 46 -11.39 -9.83 6.89
C LYS A 46 -10.23 -10.41 6.07
N LYS A 47 -9.78 -11.63 6.39
CA LYS A 47 -8.67 -12.32 5.71
C LYS A 47 -8.68 -12.26 4.17
N PRO A 48 -9.80 -12.49 3.45
CA PRO A 48 -9.83 -12.37 1.99
C PRO A 48 -9.65 -10.93 1.50
N ASP A 49 -10.17 -9.96 2.25
CA ASP A 49 -10.22 -8.55 1.87
C ASP A 49 -8.92 -7.80 2.17
N LYS A 50 -8.06 -8.32 3.06
CA LYS A 50 -6.78 -7.68 3.42
C LYS A 50 -5.93 -7.29 2.22
N GLY A 51 -5.90 -8.13 1.18
CA GLY A 51 -5.16 -7.83 -0.06
C GLY A 51 -5.77 -6.68 -0.86
N LYS A 52 -7.11 -6.59 -0.91
CA LYS A 52 -7.84 -5.49 -1.56
C LYS A 52 -7.61 -4.18 -0.82
N VAL A 53 -7.71 -4.20 0.51
CA VAL A 53 -7.47 -3.02 1.36
C VAL A 53 -6.02 -2.56 1.25
N ALA A 54 -5.05 -3.48 1.34
CA ALA A 54 -3.63 -3.13 1.22
C ALA A 54 -3.28 -2.51 -0.14
N ARG A 55 -3.87 -3.00 -1.24
CA ARG A 55 -3.68 -2.42 -2.58
C ARG A 55 -4.21 -1.00 -2.65
N THR A 56 -5.47 -0.78 -2.28
CA THR A 56 -6.07 0.56 -2.31
C THR A 56 -5.33 1.54 -1.38
N MET A 57 -4.84 1.07 -0.25
CA MET A 57 -4.00 1.87 0.64
C MET A 57 -2.67 2.25 -0.01
N ALA A 58 -1.99 1.30 -0.66
CA ALA A 58 -0.76 1.57 -1.37
C ALA A 58 -0.96 2.58 -2.52
N ASP A 59 -2.09 2.53 -3.22
CA ASP A 59 -2.45 3.51 -4.26
C ASP A 59 -2.55 4.93 -3.70
N LYS A 60 -3.26 5.10 -2.58
CA LYS A 60 -3.40 6.41 -1.92
C LYS A 60 -2.07 6.91 -1.33
N ILE A 61 -1.26 6.01 -0.77
CA ILE A 61 0.10 6.34 -0.29
C ILE A 61 1.00 6.77 -1.45
N SER A 62 0.94 6.09 -2.61
CA SER A 62 1.71 6.48 -3.80
C SER A 62 1.33 7.89 -4.27
N LEU A 63 0.04 8.22 -4.27
CA LEU A 63 -0.44 9.54 -4.64
C LEU A 63 0.00 10.62 -3.63
N ALA A 64 -0.17 10.36 -2.33
CA ALA A 64 0.30 11.25 -1.26
C ALA A 64 1.81 11.50 -1.36
N ALA A 65 2.61 10.44 -1.50
CA ALA A 65 4.06 10.54 -1.62
C ALA A 65 4.51 11.40 -2.82
N LYS A 66 3.76 11.36 -3.93
CA LYS A 66 4.01 12.23 -5.09
C LYS A 66 3.64 13.68 -4.80
N ILE A 67 2.47 13.93 -4.22
CA ILE A 67 2.03 15.28 -3.85
C ILE A 67 3.03 15.94 -2.91
N ASP A 68 3.44 15.24 -1.85
CA ASP A 68 4.41 15.72 -0.87
C ASP A 68 5.77 16.03 -1.52
N PHE A 69 6.21 15.18 -2.45
CA PHE A 69 7.51 15.35 -3.10
C PHE A 69 7.52 16.48 -4.14
N PHE A 70 6.45 16.62 -4.93
CA PHE A 70 6.33 17.66 -5.96
C PHE A 70 5.78 19.00 -5.44
N LYS A 71 5.74 19.19 -4.10
CA LYS A 71 5.24 20.40 -3.42
C LYS A 71 3.81 20.77 -3.81
N GLY A 72 2.95 19.77 -3.97
CA GLY A 72 1.52 19.99 -4.16
C GLY A 72 0.83 20.48 -2.89
N GLU A 73 -0.44 20.86 -3.02
CA GLU A 73 -1.29 21.23 -1.89
C GLU A 73 -1.56 20.02 -0.99
N PHE A 74 -1.81 20.27 0.30
CA PHE A 74 -2.16 19.22 1.25
C PHE A 74 -3.52 18.61 0.89
N LYS A 75 -3.51 17.33 0.49
CA LYS A 75 -4.71 16.53 0.17
C LYS A 75 -4.91 15.32 1.10
N GLY A 76 -4.22 15.29 2.24
CA GLY A 76 -4.23 14.15 3.15
C GLY A 76 -5.62 13.79 3.67
N ASP A 77 -6.41 14.80 4.01
CA ASP A 77 -7.77 14.61 4.54
C ASP A 77 -8.72 14.01 3.51
N ASP A 78 -8.66 14.48 2.26
CA ASP A 78 -9.49 13.98 1.17
C ASP A 78 -9.13 12.54 0.82
N LEU A 79 -7.83 12.24 0.71
CA LEU A 79 -7.35 10.89 0.42
C LEU A 79 -7.72 9.90 1.53
N ARG A 80 -7.73 10.37 2.79
CA ARG A 80 -8.17 9.57 3.93
C ARG A 80 -9.67 9.31 3.88
N LYS A 81 -10.50 10.34 3.65
CA LYS A 81 -11.96 10.20 3.53
C LYS A 81 -12.35 9.22 2.43
N GLU A 82 -11.77 9.37 1.24
CA GLU A 82 -12.03 8.46 0.11
C GLU A 82 -11.69 7.00 0.45
N LEU A 83 -10.64 6.77 1.24
CA LEU A 83 -10.23 5.44 1.66
C LEU A 83 -11.15 4.88 2.74
N GLU A 84 -11.60 5.70 3.69
CA GLU A 84 -12.57 5.32 4.72
C GLU A 84 -13.96 5.02 4.13
N GLU A 85 -14.44 5.83 3.16
CA GLU A 85 -15.72 5.60 2.47
C GLU A 85 -15.74 4.29 1.69
N ARG A 86 -14.61 3.92 1.08
CA ARG A 86 -14.50 2.71 0.27
C ARG A 86 -14.49 1.41 1.08
N PHE A 87 -14.13 1.49 2.38
CA PHE A 87 -14.02 0.34 3.28
C PHE A 87 -14.91 0.45 4.51
N LYS A 88 -15.92 1.32 4.44
CA LYS A 88 -17.00 1.44 5.43
C LYS A 88 -17.91 0.21 5.41
#